data_AF-A0A133VMJ1-F1
#
_entry.id   AF-A0A133VMJ1-F1
#
_cell.length_a   1.000
_cell.length_b   1.000
_cell.length_c   1.000
_cell.angle_alpha   90.00
_cell.angle_beta   90.00
_cell.angle_gamma   90.00
#
_symmetry.space_group_name_H-M   'P 1'
#
loop_
_entity.id
_entity.type
_entity.pdbx_description
1 polymer ?
#
loop_
_entity_poly.entity_id
_entity_poly.type
_entity_poly.pdbx_seq_one_letter_code
_entity_poly.pdbx_strand_id
1 'polypeptide(L)' 'MDVPKSTAKIIEECGYLAKEVRNVGLKGATDEEIMEQAKSEERIIIRDTDFGDVILYPKHP' A
#
# COMPACT_ATOMS: atom_id res chain seq x y z
N MET A 1 1.86 -3.57 10.82
CA MET A 1 3.32 -3.47 10.58
C MET A 1 3.44 -2.92 9.18
N ASP A 2 3.87 -1.65 9.02
CA ASP A 2 3.86 -0.98 7.71
C ASP A 2 4.71 -1.76 6.68
N VAL A 3 4.15 -2.04 5.51
CA VAL A 3 4.90 -2.31 4.28
C VAL A 3 5.94 -1.21 4.16
N PRO A 4 7.23 -1.57 4.07
CA PRO A 4 8.27 -0.56 4.06
C PRO A 4 8.01 0.37 2.88
N LYS A 5 8.11 1.69 3.14
CA LYS A 5 7.93 2.79 2.18
C LYS A 5 8.74 2.63 0.87
N SER A 6 9.61 1.62 0.85
CA SER A 6 10.43 1.20 -0.28
C SER A 6 9.66 0.55 -1.41
N THR A 7 8.46 -0.03 -1.23
CA THR A 7 7.84 -0.82 -2.32
C THR A 7 7.45 0.06 -3.52
N ALA A 8 6.78 1.20 -3.30
CA ALA A 8 6.48 2.14 -4.38
C ALA A 8 7.77 2.64 -5.05
N LYS A 9 8.76 2.98 -4.23
CA LYS A 9 10.06 3.45 -4.70
C LYS A 9 10.80 2.42 -5.58
N ILE A 10 10.79 1.15 -5.20
CA ILE A 10 11.42 0.06 -5.97
C ILE A 10 10.70 -0.12 -7.32
N ILE A 11 9.37 -0.01 -7.34
CA ILE A 11 8.60 -0.12 -8.57
C ILE A 11 8.88 1.07 -9.51
N GLU A 12 9.03 2.28 -8.95
CA GLU A 12 9.50 3.45 -9.68
C GLU A 12 10.93 3.27 -10.21
N GLU A 13 11.85 2.72 -9.43
CA GLU A 13 13.22 2.40 -9.85
C GLU A 13 13.26 1.36 -11.00
N CYS A 14 12.24 0.52 -11.12
CA CYS A 14 12.04 -0.41 -12.24
C CYS A 14 11.40 0.23 -13.48
N GLY A 15 11.09 1.53 -13.45
CA GLY A 15 10.55 2.28 -14.59
C GLY A 15 9.02 2.30 -14.68
N TYR A 16 8.30 1.89 -13.63
CA TYR A 16 6.84 1.94 -13.59
C TYR A 16 6.35 3.12 -12.75
N LEU A 17 5.24 3.74 -13.15
CA LEU A 17 4.60 4.79 -12.35
C LEU A 17 3.85 4.13 -11.18
N ALA A 18 4.30 4.37 -9.94
CA ALA A 18 3.68 3.80 -8.76
C ALA A 18 3.47 4.82 -7.64
N LYS A 19 2.34 4.73 -6.93
CA LYS A 19 2.08 5.53 -5.72
C LYS A 19 1.44 4.71 -4.61
N GLU A 20 1.72 5.06 -3.38
CA GLU A 20 1.02 4.48 -2.22
C GLU A 20 -0.35 5.13 -2.01
N VAL A 21 -1.35 4.34 -1.62
CA VAL A 21 -2.70 4.78 -1.25
C VAL A 21 -2.70 5.97 -0.27
N ARG A 22 -1.76 5.97 0.68
CA ARG A 22 -1.61 7.01 1.70
C ARG A 22 -1.21 8.37 1.13
N ASN A 23 -0.51 8.39 -0.01
CA ASN A 23 0.03 9.59 -0.63
C ASN A 23 -0.91 10.19 -1.69
N VAL A 24 -1.98 9.47 -2.04
CA VAL A 24 -2.95 9.89 -3.08
C VAL A 24 -4.34 10.17 -2.52
N GLY A 25 -4.46 10.31 -1.19
CA GLY A 25 -5.71 10.67 -0.53
C GLY A 25 -6.76 9.55 -0.52
N LEU A 26 -6.40 8.32 -0.88
CA LEU A 26 -7.31 7.16 -0.94
C LEU A 26 -7.36 6.38 0.38
N LYS A 27 -6.97 6.99 1.50
CA LYS A 27 -6.98 6.33 2.82
C LYS A 27 -8.43 6.02 3.21
N GLY A 28 -8.78 4.73 3.25
CA GLY A 28 -10.13 4.25 3.53
C GLY A 28 -11.00 3.98 2.28
N ALA A 29 -10.46 4.22 1.09
CA ALA A 29 -11.12 3.85 -0.16
C ALA A 29 -11.30 2.33 -0.28
N THR A 30 -12.35 1.93 -0.97
CA THR A 30 -12.60 0.55 -1.40
C THR A 30 -11.60 0.15 -2.49
N ASP A 31 -11.43 -1.16 -2.69
CA ASP A 31 -10.55 -1.66 -3.75
C ASP A 31 -11.06 -1.23 -5.14
N GLU A 32 -12.38 -1.08 -5.32
CA GLU A 32 -12.99 -0.61 -6.57
C GLU A 32 -12.59 0.84 -6.88
N GLU A 33 -12.72 1.75 -5.91
CA GLU A 33 -12.30 3.15 -6.05
C GLU A 33 -10.79 3.26 -6.33
N ILE A 34 -9.98 2.42 -5.67
CA ILE A 34 -8.53 2.37 -5.91
C ILE A 34 -8.22 1.88 -7.33
N MET A 35 -8.93 0.86 -7.82
CA MET A 35 -8.76 0.34 -9.18
C MET A 35 -9.17 1.35 -10.25
N GLU A 36 -10.27 2.07 -10.04
CA GLU A 36 -10.70 3.13 -10.96
C GLU A 36 -9.67 4.25 -11.05
N GLN A 37 -9.12 4.69 -9.91
CA GLN A 37 -8.06 5.70 -9.90
C GLN A 37 -6.76 5.21 -10.55
N ALA A 38 -6.40 3.94 -10.34
CA ALA A 38 -5.21 3.35 -10.96
C ALA A 38 -5.35 3.30 -12.50
N LYS A 39 -6.54 2.96 -13.00
CA LYS A 39 -6.85 2.92 -14.44
C LYS A 39 -6.88 4.31 -15.05
N SER A 40 -7.52 5.28 -14.40
CA SER A 40 -7.66 6.64 -14.94
C SER A 40 -6.31 7.37 -15.05
N GLU A 41 -5.35 7.02 -14.19
CA GLU A 41 -4.01 7.61 -14.16
C GLU A 41 -2.93 6.73 -14.79
N GLU A 42 -3.30 5.61 -15.43
CA GLU A 42 -2.38 4.62 -16.05
C GLU A 42 -1.18 4.26 -15.15
N ARG A 43 -1.43 4.02 -13.86
CA ARG A 43 -0.38 3.80 -12.85
C ARG A 43 -0.70 2.70 -11.85
N ILE A 44 0.33 2.25 -11.14
CA ILE A 44 0.23 1.28 -10.06
C ILE A 44 -0.12 2.00 -8.75
N ILE A 45 -1.16 1.55 -8.05
CA ILE A 45 -1.49 2.02 -6.69
C ILE A 45 -1.26 0.88 -5.71
N ILE A 46 -0.43 1.15 -4.69
CA ILE A 46 -0.03 0.15 -3.69
C ILE A 46 -0.79 0.43 -2.40
N ARG A 47 -1.59 -0.55 -1.98
CA ARG A 47 -2.29 -0.54 -0.70
C ARG A 47 -1.58 -1.48 0.25
N ASP A 48 -1.18 -0.95 1.39
CA ASP A 48 -0.86 -1.74 2.56
C ASP A 48 -2.12 -1.87 3.42
N THR A 49 -2.52 -3.10 3.72
CA THR A 49 -3.73 -3.43 4.50
C THR A 49 -3.40 -4.01 5.87
N ASP A 50 -2.16 -3.86 6.36
CA ASP A 50 -1.74 -4.34 7.68
C ASP A 50 -2.01 -5.85 7.88
N PHE A 51 -1.57 -6.71 6.95
CA PHE A 51 -1.43 -8.13 7.27
C PHE A 51 -0.22 -8.35 8.18
N GLY A 52 -0.36 -8.02 9.48
CA GLY A 52 0.73 -8.21 10.43
C GLY A 52 0.50 -7.57 11.79
N ASP A 53 -0.55 -7.99 12.51
CA ASP A 53 -0.48 -7.98 13.96
C ASP A 53 0.38 -9.17 14.41
N VAL A 54 1.63 -8.91 14.78
CA VAL A 54 2.41 -9.87 15.56
C VAL A 54 1.91 -9.79 16.99
N ILE A 55 0.83 -10.51 17.28
CA ILE A 55 0.36 -10.66 18.65
C ILE A 55 1.28 -11.68 19.35
N LEU A 56 2.21 -11.21 20.18
CA LEU A 56 3.00 -12.09 21.03
C LEU A 56 2.18 -12.49 22.27
N TYR A 57 1.55 -13.67 22.24
CA TYR A 57 0.94 -14.32 23.40
C TYR A 57 1.58 -15.69 23.66
N PRO A 58 1.82 -16.08 24.93
CA PRO A 58 1.69 -15.29 26.16
C PRO A 58 2.99 -14.55 26.51
N LYS A 59 2.86 -13.35 27.11
CA LYS A 59 3.91 -12.83 28.00
C LYS A 59 3.97 -13.76 29.21
N HIS A 60 5.10 -14.44 29.39
CA HIS A 60 5.41 -15.22 30.59
C HIS A 60 6.77 -14.77 31.13
N PRO A 61 6.93 -14.70 32.46
CA PRO A 61 6.20 -13.88 33.44
C PRO A 61 6.75 -12.44 33.55
#